data_AF-A0A0K1Q146-F1
#
_entry.id   AF-A0A0K1Q146-F1
#
_cell.length_a   1.000
_cell.length_b   1.000
_cell.length_c   1.000
_cell.angle_alpha   90.00
_cell.angle_beta   90.00
_cell.angle_gamma   90.00
#
_symmetry.space_group_name_H-M   'P 1'
#
loop_
_entity.id
_entity.type
_entity.pdbx_description
1 polymer ?
#
loop_
_entity_poly.entity_id
_entity_poly.type
_entity_poly.pdbx_seq_one_letter_code
_entity_poly.pdbx_strand_id
1 'polypeptide(L)'
;MTRLADQLTSEVDEAAIDAAWNAIGPKRVRARRLKRARVAAPMVVVLVALLVFGLRSLGHPPAPGPLAMAGGGAMPALFETIAPNVFPLDDGSRLELHEGARVSTKRTDGHRVVLGLERGGATFDIKPGGPRMWVVDAGDVTVRVLGTRFSVVRDASDDVHVVVERGKVLVENPRLAGGSVILVAGQSVDVHAPTASASLEPSVPVEEAGTRAPDGVVTSDELPTPPASARPSAPASTPSGAVATAAVKAAPSSTAVAAASAPVVDPMASADEARHAGRPREAVEILGKLVAQRDPQAALAAFTLGKIHADDLDDPSTAGDWFDRATKLGLPGALQEDASSRVVECYARAARKDDAKAAAIRYRESFPQGRHLERVRAWAAR
;
A
#
# COMPACT_ATOMS: atom_id res chain seq x y z
N MET A 1 29.06 70.34 -11.77
CA MET A 1 27.64 70.21 -12.17
C MET A 1 27.52 69.01 -13.11
N THR A 2 26.49 68.17 -12.95
CA THR A 2 25.78 67.36 -13.99
C THR A 2 26.56 66.87 -15.24
N ARG A 3 26.56 65.60 -15.69
CA ARG A 3 25.67 64.41 -15.60
C ARG A 3 26.57 63.19 -15.95
N LEU A 4 26.35 61.91 -15.61
CA LEU A 4 25.16 61.12 -15.28
C LEU A 4 24.09 61.13 -16.39
N ALA A 5 24.49 60.69 -17.59
CA ALA A 5 23.62 60.53 -18.77
C ALA A 5 24.07 59.45 -19.80
N ASP A 6 25.37 59.13 -19.93
CA ASP A 6 25.90 58.33 -21.07
C ASP A 6 26.36 56.89 -20.75
N GLN A 7 26.03 56.35 -19.57
CA GLN A 7 26.29 54.93 -19.24
C GLN A 7 25.09 54.00 -19.50
N LEU A 8 24.30 54.27 -20.55
CA LEU A 8 23.20 53.40 -20.99
C LEU A 8 22.99 53.47 -22.52
N THR A 9 23.86 52.81 -23.28
CA THR A 9 23.43 51.98 -24.44
C THR A 9 24.48 50.92 -24.72
N SER A 10 24.10 49.67 -24.55
CA SER A 10 24.87 48.49 -24.91
C SER A 10 24.79 48.21 -26.41
N GLU A 11 25.92 48.23 -27.11
CA GLU A 11 26.12 47.38 -28.29
C GLU A 11 27.02 46.22 -27.88
N VAL A 12 26.43 45.28 -27.13
CA VAL A 12 26.97 43.92 -27.05
C VAL A 12 26.48 43.23 -28.33
N ASP A 13 27.38 43.07 -29.29
CA ASP A 13 27.10 42.42 -30.56
C ASP A 13 26.71 40.95 -30.33
N GLU A 14 25.41 40.64 -30.36
CA GLU A 14 24.89 39.29 -30.12
C GLU A 14 25.46 38.27 -31.14
N ALA A 15 25.81 38.71 -32.35
CA ALA A 15 26.46 37.87 -33.35
C ALA A 15 27.87 37.43 -32.93
N ALA A 16 28.58 38.23 -32.13
CA ALA A 16 29.90 37.88 -31.60
C ALA A 16 29.82 36.82 -30.48
N ILE A 17 28.71 36.78 -29.73
CA ILE A 17 28.47 35.79 -28.67
C ILE A 17 28.09 34.42 -29.27
N ASP A 18 27.25 34.40 -30.29
CA ASP A 18 26.88 33.15 -30.99
C ASP A 18 28.04 32.55 -31.79
N ALA A 19 28.93 33.39 -32.34
CA ALA A 19 30.16 32.94 -32.98
C ALA A 19 31.14 32.28 -31.99
N ALA A 20 31.20 32.76 -30.74
CA ALA A 20 32.07 32.21 -29.70
C ALA A 20 31.58 30.84 -29.20
N TRP A 21 30.27 30.65 -29.03
CA TRP A 21 29.71 29.37 -28.54
C TRP A 21 29.80 28.24 -29.57
N ASN A 22 29.64 28.54 -30.87
CA ASN A 22 29.74 27.52 -31.93
C ASN A 22 31.19 27.07 -32.21
N ALA A 23 32.20 27.73 -31.65
CA ALA A 23 33.62 27.38 -31.84
C ALA A 23 34.09 26.20 -30.96
N ILE A 24 33.36 25.83 -29.91
CA ILE A 24 33.72 24.77 -28.93
C ILE A 24 33.17 23.39 -29.36
N GLY A 25 33.35 23.05 -30.63
CA GLY A 25 33.21 21.67 -31.11
C GLY A 25 34.55 20.92 -30.95
N PRO A 26 34.57 19.63 -30.53
CA PRO A 26 35.81 18.88 -30.32
C PRO A 26 36.52 18.60 -31.66
N LYS A 27 37.37 19.53 -32.10
CA LYS A 27 38.22 19.37 -33.29
C LYS A 27 39.22 18.25 -33.06
N ARG A 28 39.05 17.18 -33.85
CA ARG A 28 39.92 16.00 -33.92
C ARG A 28 41.38 16.40 -34.14
N VAL A 29 42.22 16.33 -33.10
CA VAL A 29 43.66 16.53 -33.23
C VAL A 29 44.28 15.29 -33.88
N ARG A 30 44.62 15.39 -35.17
CA ARG A 30 45.31 14.33 -35.93
C ARG A 30 46.79 14.69 -36.09
N ALA A 31 47.61 14.45 -35.06
CA ALA A 31 49.05 14.67 -35.10
C ALA A 31 49.84 13.37 -34.82
N ARG A 32 50.36 12.81 -35.92
CA ARG A 32 51.55 11.93 -36.12
C ARG A 32 52.01 10.96 -35.00
N ARG A 33 52.21 9.70 -35.40
CA ARG A 33 52.86 8.64 -34.62
C ARG A 33 54.29 9.01 -34.21
N LEU A 34 54.62 8.85 -32.93
CA LEU A 34 55.80 8.08 -32.51
C LEU A 34 55.36 6.94 -31.58
N LYS A 35 56.12 5.84 -31.58
CA LYS A 35 55.75 4.59 -30.90
C LYS A 35 56.38 4.52 -29.49
N ARG A 36 55.73 3.74 -28.61
CA ARG A 36 56.22 3.17 -27.31
C ARG A 36 56.24 4.10 -26.09
N ALA A 37 55.17 4.01 -25.28
CA ALA A 37 55.22 4.02 -23.79
C ALA A 37 53.82 3.67 -23.20
N ARG A 38 53.29 2.46 -23.47
CA ARG A 38 52.01 1.99 -22.91
C ARG A 38 52.24 1.03 -21.73
N VAL A 39 52.49 1.55 -20.52
CA VAL A 39 52.41 0.74 -19.27
C VAL A 39 51.85 1.52 -18.07
N ALA A 40 52.01 2.85 -17.97
CA ALA A 40 51.68 3.60 -16.74
C ALA A 40 50.19 3.96 -16.53
N ALA A 41 49.35 3.96 -17.58
CA ALA A 41 47.94 4.37 -17.47
C ALA A 41 46.98 3.40 -16.72
N PRO A 42 47.05 2.05 -16.89
CA PRO A 42 46.10 1.16 -16.22
C PRO A 42 46.28 1.12 -14.70
N MET A 43 47.50 1.35 -14.19
CA MET A 43 47.77 1.28 -12.76
C MET A 43 47.08 2.40 -11.97
N VAL A 44 47.04 3.63 -12.52
CA VAL A 44 46.33 4.75 -11.88
C VAL A 44 44.81 4.52 -11.91
N VAL A 45 44.27 4.01 -13.01
CA VAL A 45 42.83 3.67 -13.10
C VAL A 45 42.46 2.55 -12.13
N VAL A 46 43.30 1.52 -12.00
CA VAL A 46 43.11 0.44 -11.01
C VAL A 46 43.24 0.96 -9.58
N LEU A 47 44.19 1.85 -9.29
CA LEU A 47 44.36 2.40 -7.94
C LEU A 47 43.20 3.32 -7.54
N VAL A 48 42.69 4.14 -8.48
CA VAL A 48 41.48 4.96 -8.27
C VAL A 48 40.24 4.08 -8.17
N ALA A 49 40.12 3.02 -8.99
CA ALA A 49 39.03 2.05 -8.88
C ALA A 49 39.06 1.29 -7.55
N LEU A 50 40.23 0.90 -7.05
CA LEU A 50 40.40 0.26 -5.74
C LEU A 50 40.18 1.25 -4.58
N LEU A 51 40.50 2.54 -4.74
CA LEU A 51 40.19 3.57 -3.75
C LEU A 51 38.68 3.83 -3.68
N VAL A 52 38.01 3.95 -4.83
CA VAL A 52 36.54 4.11 -4.92
C VAL A 52 35.81 2.84 -4.47
N PHE A 53 36.32 1.65 -4.82
CA PHE A 53 35.78 0.37 -4.37
C PHE A 53 36.04 0.15 -2.87
N GLY A 54 37.19 0.56 -2.35
CA GLY A 54 37.49 0.58 -0.92
C GLY A 54 36.53 1.48 -0.15
N LEU A 55 36.39 2.75 -0.56
CA LEU A 55 35.44 3.69 0.05
C LEU A 55 33.97 3.23 -0.07
N ARG A 56 33.59 2.52 -1.14
CA ARG A 56 32.25 1.90 -1.24
C ARG A 56 32.10 0.60 -0.44
N SER A 57 33.17 -0.17 -0.28
CA SER A 57 33.18 -1.42 0.52
C SER A 57 33.11 -1.12 2.02
N LEU A 58 33.72 -0.02 2.47
CA LEU A 58 33.51 0.54 3.82
C LEU A 58 32.08 1.10 4.04
N GLY A 59 31.23 1.09 3.01
CA GLY A 59 29.88 1.65 3.00
C GLY A 59 28.75 0.62 2.92
N HIS A 60 29.01 -0.69 3.05
CA HIS A 60 27.93 -1.62 3.41
C HIS A 60 27.67 -1.43 4.91
N PRO A 61 26.55 -0.84 5.34
CA PRO A 61 26.19 -0.90 6.75
C PRO A 61 26.06 -2.39 7.14
N PRO A 62 26.48 -2.78 8.36
CA PRO A 62 26.12 -4.09 8.87
C PRO A 62 24.60 -4.27 8.74
N ALA A 63 24.16 -5.50 8.45
CA ALA A 63 22.74 -5.81 8.32
C ALA A 63 21.98 -5.17 9.49
N PRO A 64 20.91 -4.38 9.25
CA PRO A 64 20.36 -3.51 10.29
C PRO A 64 20.03 -4.33 11.52
N GLY A 65 20.48 -3.88 12.69
CA GLY A 65 20.13 -4.54 13.94
C GLY A 65 18.61 -4.52 14.18
N PRO A 66 18.12 -5.21 15.23
CA PRO A 66 16.80 -4.93 15.76
C PRO A 66 16.64 -3.41 15.99
N LEU A 67 15.48 -2.87 15.63
CA LEU A 67 15.19 -1.43 15.74
C LEU A 67 15.40 -0.96 17.19
N ALA A 68 16.22 0.08 17.35
CA ALA A 68 16.48 0.72 18.63
C ALA A 68 15.73 2.06 18.76
N MET A 69 15.62 2.53 20.00
CA MET A 69 15.24 3.90 20.32
C MET A 69 16.35 4.85 19.85
N ALA A 70 16.00 6.08 19.44
CA ALA A 70 16.99 7.06 18.95
C ALA A 70 18.07 7.44 19.99
N GLY A 71 17.83 7.18 21.27
CA GLY A 71 18.81 7.32 22.37
C GLY A 71 19.76 6.13 22.56
N GLY A 72 19.73 5.12 21.68
CA GLY A 72 20.62 3.94 21.74
C GLY A 72 20.15 2.80 22.66
N GLY A 73 18.97 2.93 23.27
CA GLY A 73 18.32 1.84 24.01
C GLY A 73 17.58 0.87 23.09
N ALA A 74 17.48 -0.41 23.47
CA ALA A 74 16.65 -1.37 22.75
C ALA A 74 15.18 -0.93 22.72
N MET A 75 14.41 -1.37 21.70
CA MET A 75 12.95 -1.22 21.71
C MET A 75 12.37 -1.86 22.99
N PRO A 76 11.55 -1.15 23.77
CA PRO A 76 10.85 -1.77 24.89
C PRO A 76 9.85 -2.82 24.40
N ALA A 77 9.62 -3.87 25.20
CA ALA A 77 8.61 -4.88 24.90
C ALA A 77 7.18 -4.32 24.91
N LEU A 78 6.96 -3.23 25.64
CA LEU A 78 5.69 -2.53 25.78
C LEU A 78 5.92 -1.02 25.84
N PHE A 79 5.16 -0.28 25.05
CA PHE A 79 4.95 1.15 25.16
C PHE A 79 3.57 1.38 25.77
N GLU A 80 3.51 2.08 26.89
CA GLU A 80 2.26 2.41 27.59
C GLU A 80 2.39 3.83 28.14
N THR A 81 1.34 4.65 28.00
CA THR A 81 1.39 6.06 28.42
C THR A 81 0.03 6.57 28.90
N ILE A 82 0.07 7.44 29.92
CA ILE A 82 -1.12 8.06 30.54
C ILE A 82 -1.41 9.44 29.90
N ALA A 83 -0.51 9.95 29.07
CA ALA A 83 -0.67 11.19 28.29
C ALA A 83 -0.01 11.01 26.90
N PRO A 84 -0.37 11.81 25.88
CA PRO A 84 0.24 11.70 24.55
C PRO A 84 1.77 11.82 24.61
N ASN A 85 2.50 10.89 23.98
CA ASN A 85 3.96 10.82 24.07
C ASN A 85 4.59 10.35 22.75
N VAL A 86 5.78 10.85 22.43
CA VAL A 86 6.49 10.61 21.17
C VAL A 86 7.78 9.83 21.40
N PHE A 87 7.88 8.67 20.79
CA PHE A 87 8.99 7.74 20.85
C PHE A 87 9.80 7.80 19.53
N PRO A 88 10.96 8.50 19.51
CA PRO A 88 11.82 8.56 18.34
C PRO A 88 12.70 7.30 18.21
N LEU A 89 12.92 6.84 16.98
CA LEU A 89 13.58 5.57 16.66
C LEU A 89 14.90 5.80 15.89
N ASP A 90 15.79 4.82 15.93
CA ASP A 90 17.14 4.90 15.36
C ASP A 90 17.19 5.11 13.84
N ASP A 91 16.19 4.62 13.10
CA ASP A 91 16.08 4.79 11.65
C ASP A 91 15.52 6.18 11.24
N GLY A 92 15.05 6.97 12.21
CA GLY A 92 14.43 8.28 12.04
C GLY A 92 12.91 8.25 11.98
N SER A 93 12.27 7.08 12.11
CA SER A 93 10.82 6.95 12.30
C SER A 93 10.38 7.44 13.68
N ARG A 94 9.08 7.73 13.83
CA ARG A 94 8.48 8.18 15.09
C ARG A 94 7.20 7.41 15.38
N LEU A 95 7.05 7.01 16.64
CA LEU A 95 5.84 6.39 17.18
C LEU A 95 5.22 7.37 18.19
N GLU A 96 4.05 7.92 17.87
CA GLU A 96 3.32 8.86 18.71
C GLU A 96 2.15 8.10 19.36
N LEU A 97 2.23 7.77 20.65
CA LEU A 97 1.13 7.15 21.39
C LEU A 97 0.15 8.22 21.86
N HIS A 98 -1.14 7.95 21.71
CA HIS A 98 -2.22 8.79 22.23
C HIS A 98 -2.43 8.51 23.73
N GLU A 99 -3.35 9.25 24.37
CA GLU A 99 -3.68 9.05 25.78
C GLU A 99 -4.22 7.64 26.05
N GLY A 100 -3.69 6.97 27.08
CA GLY A 100 -4.10 5.60 27.45
C GLY A 100 -3.74 4.51 26.45
N ALA A 101 -2.91 4.82 25.44
CA ALA A 101 -2.52 3.88 24.41
C ALA A 101 -1.50 2.84 24.92
N ARG A 102 -1.64 1.61 24.44
CA ARG A 102 -0.81 0.47 24.81
C ARG A 102 -0.40 -0.30 23.55
N VAL A 103 0.91 -0.30 23.26
CA VAL A 103 1.50 -0.89 22.06
C VAL A 103 2.62 -1.87 22.46
N SER A 104 2.49 -3.15 22.14
CA SER A 104 3.53 -4.15 22.40
C SER A 104 4.44 -4.41 21.20
N THR A 105 5.71 -4.65 21.47
CA THR A 105 6.70 -5.02 20.45
C THR A 105 6.73 -6.53 20.30
N LYS A 106 6.07 -7.05 19.24
CA LYS A 106 6.02 -8.49 18.98
C LYS A 106 7.30 -9.01 18.33
N ARG A 107 7.90 -8.23 17.43
CA ARG A 107 9.13 -8.59 16.71
C ARG A 107 9.84 -7.35 16.17
N THR A 108 11.17 -7.36 16.24
CA THR A 108 12.01 -6.35 15.59
C THR A 108 13.29 -6.99 15.09
N ASP A 109 13.57 -6.85 13.79
CA ASP A 109 14.80 -7.34 13.14
C ASP A 109 15.20 -6.41 11.98
N GLY A 110 16.25 -6.79 11.24
CA GLY A 110 16.80 -5.97 10.15
C GLY A 110 15.91 -5.82 8.92
N HIS A 111 14.82 -6.58 8.83
CA HIS A 111 13.92 -6.63 7.68
C HIS A 111 12.44 -6.46 8.05
N ARG A 112 12.05 -6.67 9.31
CA ARG A 112 10.66 -6.54 9.75
C ARG A 112 10.52 -6.00 11.17
N VAL A 113 9.55 -5.10 11.35
CA VAL A 113 9.05 -4.63 12.65
C VAL A 113 7.58 -5.04 12.75
N VAL A 114 7.19 -5.64 13.87
CA VAL A 114 5.81 -6.05 14.17
C VAL A 114 5.41 -5.49 15.53
N LEU A 115 4.42 -4.60 15.54
CA LEU A 115 3.85 -3.99 16.73
C LEU A 115 2.40 -4.45 16.91
N GLY A 116 1.94 -4.61 18.15
CA GLY A 116 0.55 -4.87 18.49
C GLY A 116 -0.09 -3.68 19.18
N LEU A 117 -1.13 -3.08 18.60
CA LEU A 117 -1.97 -2.10 19.30
C LEU A 117 -3.00 -2.85 20.15
N GLU A 118 -2.73 -2.92 21.45
CA GLU A 118 -3.59 -3.62 22.41
C GLU A 118 -4.83 -2.78 22.73
N ARG A 119 -4.68 -1.46 22.89
CA ARG A 119 -5.77 -0.51 23.13
C ARG A 119 -5.35 0.93 22.81
N GLY A 120 -6.32 1.78 22.47
CA GLY A 120 -6.13 3.23 22.33
C GLY A 120 -5.69 3.62 20.93
N GLY A 121 -4.97 4.74 20.80
CA GLY A 121 -4.53 5.27 19.51
C GLY A 121 -3.01 5.39 19.40
N ALA A 122 -2.48 5.18 18.19
CA ALA A 122 -1.10 5.47 17.86
C ALA A 122 -0.98 6.04 16.44
N THR A 123 -0.15 7.08 16.29
CA THR A 123 0.27 7.62 15.00
C THR A 123 1.69 7.15 14.71
N PHE A 124 1.91 6.60 13.52
CA PHE A 124 3.18 6.07 13.06
C PHE A 124 3.68 6.94 11.90
N ASP A 125 4.81 7.63 12.07
CA ASP A 125 5.48 8.37 10.99
C ASP A 125 6.77 7.65 10.61
N ILE A 126 6.67 6.77 9.62
CA ILE A 126 7.73 5.85 9.21
C ILE A 126 8.50 6.42 8.04
N LYS A 127 9.83 6.46 8.18
CA LYS A 127 10.72 7.02 7.17
C LYS A 127 10.69 6.20 5.86
N PRO A 128 10.36 6.82 4.70
CA PRO A 128 10.35 6.11 3.42
C PRO A 128 11.72 5.62 2.99
N GLY A 129 11.74 4.47 2.30
CA GLY A 129 12.96 3.87 1.76
C GLY A 129 13.83 3.15 2.80
N GLY A 130 13.30 2.90 4.00
CA GLY A 130 13.95 2.04 4.98
C GLY A 130 14.00 0.57 4.54
N PRO A 131 14.94 -0.24 5.05
CA PRO A 131 15.09 -1.66 4.69
C PRO A 131 14.09 -2.58 5.40
N ARG A 132 13.25 -2.05 6.30
CA ARG A 132 12.33 -2.80 7.16
C ARG A 132 10.88 -2.67 6.69
N MET A 133 10.17 -3.79 6.57
CA MET A 133 8.72 -3.82 6.47
C MET A 133 8.08 -3.64 7.84
N TRP A 134 7.17 -2.70 7.94
CA TRP A 134 6.43 -2.41 9.17
C TRP A 134 5.06 -3.07 9.13
N VAL A 135 4.70 -3.71 10.23
CA VAL A 135 3.40 -4.36 10.44
C VAL A 135 2.84 -3.95 11.80
N VAL A 136 1.59 -3.48 11.82
CA VAL A 136 0.87 -3.12 13.04
C VAL A 136 -0.39 -3.98 13.11
N ASP A 137 -0.51 -4.79 14.16
CA ASP A 137 -1.68 -5.63 14.41
C ASP A 137 -2.58 -4.94 15.45
N ALA A 138 -3.81 -4.60 15.08
CA ALA A 138 -4.84 -4.06 15.97
C ALA A 138 -6.02 -5.05 16.02
N GLY A 139 -5.95 -6.02 16.94
CA GLY A 139 -6.89 -7.14 16.98
C GLY A 139 -6.84 -7.96 15.68
N ASP A 140 -7.97 -8.04 14.98
CA ASP A 140 -8.10 -8.72 13.68
C ASP A 140 -7.59 -7.90 12.48
N VAL A 141 -7.19 -6.64 12.68
CA VAL A 141 -6.73 -5.75 11.60
C VAL A 141 -5.21 -5.75 11.53
N THR A 142 -4.65 -6.13 10.38
CA THR A 142 -3.20 -6.08 10.13
C THR A 142 -2.87 -4.98 9.13
N VAL A 143 -2.05 -4.02 9.54
CA VAL A 143 -1.68 -2.85 8.73
C VAL A 143 -0.22 -2.97 8.29
N ARG A 144 0.07 -2.93 6.98
CA ARG A 144 1.41 -3.12 6.41
C ARG A 144 1.90 -1.92 5.60
N VAL A 145 3.13 -1.48 5.87
CA VAL A 145 3.72 -0.26 5.29
C VAL A 145 5.25 -0.31 5.13
N LEU A 146 5.79 0.63 4.34
CA LEU A 146 7.23 0.78 4.05
C LEU A 146 7.76 2.23 4.20
N GLY A 147 6.90 3.19 4.57
CA GLY A 147 7.25 4.62 4.44
C GLY A 147 6.02 5.52 4.39
N THR A 148 5.30 5.61 5.50
CA THR A 148 3.97 6.23 5.57
C THR A 148 3.77 6.96 6.88
N ARG A 149 2.92 7.99 6.86
CA ARG A 149 2.33 8.58 8.07
C ARG A 149 0.86 8.18 8.13
N PHE A 150 0.48 7.47 9.18
CA PHE A 150 -0.88 6.97 9.39
C PHE A 150 -1.18 6.86 10.88
N SER A 151 -2.45 6.94 11.24
CA SER A 151 -2.94 6.66 12.60
C SER A 151 -3.79 5.40 12.61
N VAL A 152 -3.73 4.68 13.73
CA VAL A 152 -4.61 3.56 14.04
C VAL A 152 -5.19 3.82 15.42
N VAL A 153 -6.52 3.77 15.52
CA VAL A 153 -7.24 3.85 16.79
C VAL A 153 -8.04 2.56 16.94
N ARG A 154 -7.86 1.88 18.08
CA ARG A 154 -8.67 0.75 18.52
C ARG A 154 -9.41 1.17 19.78
N ASP A 155 -10.74 1.19 19.71
CA ASP A 155 -11.58 1.64 20.82
C ASP A 155 -11.80 0.53 21.87
N ALA A 156 -12.77 0.71 22.76
CA ALA A 156 -13.12 -0.29 23.78
C ALA A 156 -14.12 -1.37 23.30
N SER A 157 -14.69 -1.19 22.10
CA SER A 157 -15.61 -2.11 21.43
C SER A 157 -14.90 -3.02 20.42
N ASP A 158 -13.57 -2.90 20.29
CA ASP A 158 -12.72 -3.53 19.28
C ASP A 158 -12.97 -3.05 17.83
N ASP A 159 -13.60 -1.88 17.68
CA ASP A 159 -13.66 -1.18 16.41
C ASP A 159 -12.29 -0.52 16.13
N VAL A 160 -11.82 -0.68 14.90
CA VAL A 160 -10.51 -0.18 14.46
C VAL A 160 -10.69 0.83 13.33
N HIS A 161 -10.27 2.06 13.59
CA HIS A 161 -10.20 3.13 12.60
C HIS A 161 -8.76 3.34 12.15
N VAL A 162 -8.51 3.30 10.84
CA VAL A 162 -7.18 3.57 10.25
C VAL A 162 -7.29 4.77 9.32
N VAL A 163 -6.43 5.78 9.50
CA VAL A 163 -6.35 6.98 8.63
C VAL A 163 -4.96 7.13 8.04
N VAL A 164 -4.85 7.37 6.74
CA VAL A 164 -3.58 7.62 6.07
C VAL A 164 -3.40 9.11 5.79
N GLU A 165 -2.45 9.75 6.48
CA GLU A 165 -2.06 11.13 6.19
C GLU A 165 -1.12 11.21 4.98
N ARG A 166 -0.19 10.26 4.84
CA ARG A 166 0.85 10.28 3.80
C ARG A 166 1.30 8.88 3.39
N GLY A 167 1.37 8.65 2.08
CA GLY A 167 1.90 7.44 1.47
C GLY A 167 0.80 6.43 1.11
N LYS A 168 1.12 5.13 1.20
CA LYS A 168 0.24 4.03 0.81
C LYS A 168 0.30 2.90 1.83
N VAL A 169 -0.86 2.50 2.36
CA VAL A 169 -1.02 1.53 3.45
C VAL A 169 -1.87 0.37 2.98
N LEU A 170 -1.43 -0.86 3.21
CA LEU A 170 -2.28 -2.05 3.03
C LEU A 170 -2.91 -2.41 4.38
N VAL A 171 -4.24 -2.45 4.43
CA VAL A 171 -5.00 -2.88 5.60
C VAL A 171 -5.64 -4.23 5.27
N GLU A 172 -5.28 -5.27 6.02
CA GLU A 172 -5.80 -6.64 5.87
C GLU A 172 -6.77 -6.94 7.02
N ASN A 173 -7.99 -7.38 6.67
CA ASN A 173 -8.97 -7.88 7.63
C ASN A 173 -10.02 -8.75 6.89
N PRO A 174 -10.38 -9.96 7.38
CA PRO A 174 -11.32 -10.85 6.70
C PRO A 174 -12.73 -10.30 6.48
N ARG A 175 -13.15 -9.26 7.21
CA ARG A 175 -14.47 -8.59 7.08
C ARG A 175 -14.50 -7.54 5.96
N LEU A 176 -13.35 -7.14 5.43
CA LEU A 176 -13.27 -6.24 4.28
C LEU A 176 -13.59 -6.98 2.97
N ALA A 177 -14.17 -6.28 2.00
CA ALA A 177 -14.36 -6.81 0.66
C ALA A 177 -12.99 -7.20 0.05
N GLY A 178 -12.82 -8.47 -0.32
CA GLY A 178 -11.53 -9.02 -0.77
C GLY A 178 -10.50 -9.28 0.34
N GLY A 179 -10.88 -9.20 1.62
CA GLY A 179 -10.02 -9.48 2.78
C GLY A 179 -8.91 -8.45 3.03
N SER A 180 -8.77 -7.44 2.17
CA SER A 180 -7.83 -6.33 2.34
C SER A 180 -8.23 -5.11 1.51
N VAL A 181 -7.79 -3.92 1.92
CA VAL A 181 -7.94 -2.67 1.17
C VAL A 181 -6.60 -1.92 1.17
N ILE A 182 -6.30 -1.21 0.09
CA ILE A 182 -5.14 -0.33 0.03
C ILE A 182 -5.61 1.13 0.15
N LEU A 183 -5.19 1.78 1.22
CA LEU A 183 -5.45 3.19 1.48
C LEU A 183 -4.30 4.06 0.96
N VAL A 184 -4.63 5.20 0.35
CA VAL A 184 -3.70 6.30 0.03
C VAL A 184 -3.96 7.51 0.92
N ALA A 185 -3.06 8.49 0.88
CA ALA A 185 -3.19 9.76 1.61
C ALA A 185 -4.59 10.39 1.46
N GLY A 186 -5.20 10.76 2.59
CA GLY A 186 -6.54 11.31 2.69
C GLY A 186 -7.66 10.28 2.81
N GLN A 187 -7.36 8.97 2.78
CA GLN A 187 -8.35 7.90 2.97
C GLN A 187 -8.30 7.31 4.38
N SER A 188 -9.45 6.81 4.82
CA SER A 188 -9.61 6.03 6.05
C SER A 188 -10.39 4.73 5.79
N VAL A 189 -10.32 3.79 6.74
CA VAL A 189 -11.23 2.65 6.82
C VAL A 189 -11.64 2.42 8.26
N ASP A 190 -12.92 2.13 8.44
CA ASP A 190 -13.54 1.69 9.68
C ASP A 190 -13.76 0.18 9.60
N VAL A 191 -13.18 -0.57 10.54
CA VAL A 191 -13.38 -2.01 10.67
C VAL A 191 -14.02 -2.27 12.02
N HIS A 192 -15.33 -2.49 12.00
CA HIS A 192 -16.07 -2.82 13.20
C HIS A 192 -15.68 -4.22 13.73
N ALA A 193 -15.74 -4.39 15.04
CA ALA A 193 -15.70 -5.68 15.70
C ALA A 193 -16.87 -6.56 15.21
N PRO A 194 -16.73 -7.90 15.25
CA PRO A 194 -17.87 -8.76 14.99
C PRO A 194 -18.91 -8.52 16.09
N THR A 195 -20.05 -7.94 15.74
CA THR A 195 -21.18 -7.89 16.68
C THR A 195 -21.54 -9.31 17.06
N ALA A 196 -21.26 -9.68 18.31
CA ALA A 196 -21.71 -10.93 18.89
C ALA A 196 -23.25 -10.84 19.04
N SER A 197 -23.96 -11.11 17.96
CA SER A 197 -25.42 -11.19 17.95
C SER A 197 -25.85 -12.29 18.91
N ALA A 198 -26.35 -11.82 20.06
CA ALA A 198 -27.23 -12.48 21.02
C ALA A 198 -26.99 -13.97 21.29
N SER A 199 -26.70 -14.26 22.56
CA SER A 199 -26.84 -15.59 23.16
C SER A 199 -28.14 -16.27 22.73
N LEU A 200 -28.04 -17.25 21.83
CA LEU A 200 -29.04 -18.30 21.72
C LEU A 200 -28.73 -19.31 22.83
N GLU A 201 -29.24 -19.03 24.03
CA GLU A 201 -29.44 -20.11 25.00
C GLU A 201 -30.38 -21.13 24.35
N PRO A 202 -29.97 -22.41 24.19
CA PRO A 202 -30.92 -23.46 23.92
C PRO A 202 -31.74 -23.63 25.21
N SER A 203 -32.98 -23.14 25.21
CA SER A 203 -33.93 -23.44 26.28
C SER A 203 -34.16 -24.96 26.30
N VAL A 204 -33.43 -25.68 27.16
CA VAL A 204 -33.63 -27.11 27.38
C VAL A 204 -34.97 -27.28 28.11
N PRO A 205 -35.98 -27.94 27.52
CA PRO A 205 -37.19 -28.29 28.24
C PRO A 205 -36.83 -29.39 29.23
N VAL A 206 -36.94 -29.10 30.52
CA VAL A 206 -36.90 -30.14 31.56
C VAL A 206 -38.31 -30.72 31.65
N GLU A 207 -38.55 -31.84 30.96
CA GLU A 207 -39.78 -32.61 31.08
C GLU A 207 -39.63 -33.71 32.14
N GLU A 208 -40.74 -33.95 32.84
CA GLU A 208 -40.86 -34.45 34.21
C GLU A 208 -40.38 -35.89 34.51
N ALA A 209 -40.11 -36.13 35.80
CA ALA A 209 -40.42 -37.42 36.41
C ALA A 209 -40.76 -37.30 37.92
N GLY A 210 -42.06 -37.34 38.27
CA GLY A 210 -42.49 -38.06 39.48
C GLY A 210 -43.39 -37.38 40.53
N THR A 211 -44.69 -37.69 40.42
CA THR A 211 -45.52 -38.30 41.49
C THR A 211 -46.44 -37.40 42.36
N ARG A 212 -47.77 -37.60 42.14
CA ARG A 212 -48.94 -37.38 43.05
C ARG A 212 -49.28 -35.93 43.45
N ALA A 213 -50.56 -35.57 43.65
CA ALA A 213 -51.87 -36.14 43.26
C ALA A 213 -52.93 -35.04 43.43
N PRO A 214 -54.07 -35.07 42.72
CA PRO A 214 -55.10 -34.05 42.86
C PRO A 214 -56.03 -34.33 44.05
N ASP A 215 -56.52 -33.26 44.67
CA ASP A 215 -57.95 -33.05 44.95
C ASP A 215 -58.15 -31.60 45.40
N GLY A 216 -58.99 -30.86 44.67
CA GLY A 216 -59.43 -29.52 45.07
C GLY A 216 -60.95 -29.52 45.23
N VAL A 217 -61.47 -28.80 46.23
CA VAL A 217 -62.92 -28.62 46.44
C VAL A 217 -63.16 -27.40 47.35
N VAL A 218 -64.04 -26.47 46.90
CA VAL A 218 -64.99 -25.65 47.71
C VAL A 218 -64.38 -24.62 48.71
N THR A 219 -64.89 -23.39 48.93
CA THR A 219 -65.92 -22.52 48.30
C THR A 219 -65.76 -21.09 48.87
N SER A 220 -66.47 -20.09 48.33
CA SER A 220 -66.79 -18.74 48.86
C SER A 220 -66.73 -18.58 50.41
N ASP A 221 -66.43 -17.42 51.00
CA ASP A 221 -67.13 -16.13 50.85
C ASP A 221 -66.43 -15.01 51.69
N GLU A 222 -67.03 -13.81 51.72
CA GLU A 222 -67.00 -12.79 52.78
C GLU A 222 -65.94 -11.65 52.74
N LEU A 223 -66.45 -10.41 52.59
CA LEU A 223 -65.81 -9.11 52.86
C LEU A 223 -65.95 -8.75 54.35
N PRO A 224 -65.10 -7.87 54.95
CA PRO A 224 -65.57 -6.48 55.14
C PRO A 224 -64.52 -5.34 55.27
N THR A 225 -64.75 -4.27 54.48
CA THR A 225 -64.59 -2.81 54.79
C THR A 225 -63.22 -2.10 54.99
N PRO A 226 -63.16 -0.76 54.76
CA PRO A 226 -61.92 0.05 54.58
C PRO A 226 -61.71 1.12 55.70
N PRO A 227 -60.84 2.16 55.56
CA PRO A 227 -61.24 3.39 54.83
C PRO A 227 -60.12 4.22 54.13
N ALA A 228 -60.54 5.15 53.24
CA ALA A 228 -59.98 6.49 52.89
C ALA A 228 -58.45 6.66 52.66
N SER A 229 -57.91 7.43 51.69
CA SER A 229 -58.44 8.45 50.76
C SER A 229 -57.39 8.68 49.63
N ALA A 230 -57.53 9.51 48.58
CA ALA A 230 -58.52 10.52 48.19
C ALA A 230 -58.63 10.67 46.64
N ARG A 231 -59.25 11.78 46.20
CA ARG A 231 -59.27 12.39 44.84
C ARG A 231 -58.52 13.75 44.88
N PRO A 232 -58.42 14.58 43.81
CA PRO A 232 -58.90 14.51 42.40
C PRO A 232 -57.76 14.58 41.35
N SER A 233 -57.87 14.16 40.07
CA SER A 233 -58.87 14.34 38.98
C SER A 233 -58.71 15.60 38.09
N ALA A 234 -58.00 15.41 36.95
CA ALA A 234 -58.28 16.00 35.62
C ALA A 234 -58.09 17.55 35.43
N PRO A 235 -58.24 18.15 34.21
CA PRO A 235 -58.56 17.58 32.89
C PRO A 235 -57.67 18.06 31.70
N ALA A 236 -58.07 17.67 30.47
CA ALA A 236 -57.38 17.93 29.19
C ALA A 236 -57.64 19.31 28.56
N SER A 237 -56.88 19.68 27.51
CA SER A 237 -57.33 20.50 26.35
C SER A 237 -56.30 20.52 25.19
N THR A 238 -56.79 20.44 23.95
CA THR A 238 -56.12 20.88 22.70
C THR A 238 -56.52 22.34 22.40
N PRO A 239 -55.78 23.15 21.58
CA PRO A 239 -56.00 23.12 20.11
C PRO A 239 -54.85 23.65 19.17
N SER A 240 -54.95 23.24 17.89
CA SER A 240 -54.70 23.97 16.62
C SER A 240 -53.79 25.22 16.50
N GLY A 241 -52.89 25.23 15.50
CA GLY A 241 -52.90 26.30 14.48
C GLY A 241 -51.57 26.89 13.92
N ALA A 242 -51.51 27.01 12.59
CA ALA A 242 -50.67 27.93 11.76
C ALA A 242 -49.14 27.64 11.64
N VAL A 243 -48.38 28.02 10.60
CA VAL A 243 -48.60 28.83 9.36
C VAL A 243 -47.89 28.14 8.15
N ALA A 244 -48.19 28.56 6.91
CA ALA A 244 -47.70 27.96 5.66
C ALA A 244 -46.62 28.76 4.88
N THR A 245 -45.99 28.08 3.91
CA THR A 245 -45.51 28.54 2.58
C THR A 245 -44.36 29.55 2.37
N ALA A 246 -43.44 29.14 1.47
CA ALA A 246 -42.80 29.92 0.36
C ALA A 246 -41.79 31.05 0.70
N ALA A 247 -40.76 31.35 -0.12
CA ALA A 247 -40.10 30.70 -1.28
C ALA A 247 -38.77 31.46 -1.62
N VAL A 248 -38.20 31.24 -2.82
CA VAL A 248 -37.08 31.99 -3.47
C VAL A 248 -35.67 31.52 -3.05
N LYS A 249 -34.73 31.11 -3.93
CA LYS A 249 -34.66 31.12 -5.42
C LYS A 249 -33.81 29.93 -5.93
N ALA A 250 -34.21 29.32 -7.04
CA ALA A 250 -33.34 28.46 -7.86
C ALA A 250 -33.15 29.05 -9.26
N ALA A 251 -32.07 28.60 -9.92
CA ALA A 251 -31.81 28.47 -11.37
C ALA A 251 -30.52 29.19 -11.85
N PRO A 252 -29.81 28.65 -12.87
CA PRO A 252 -30.21 27.55 -13.74
C PRO A 252 -29.34 26.29 -13.67
N SER A 253 -29.97 25.18 -14.02
CA SER A 253 -29.36 23.89 -14.32
C SER A 253 -28.67 23.88 -15.70
N SER A 254 -27.58 23.12 -15.81
CA SER A 254 -27.20 22.48 -17.08
C SER A 254 -27.46 20.98 -16.94
N THR A 255 -28.50 20.50 -17.62
CA THR A 255 -28.87 19.09 -17.63
C THR A 255 -27.90 18.33 -18.54
N ALA A 256 -26.91 17.66 -17.94
CA ALA A 256 -26.15 16.60 -18.60
C ALA A 256 -26.71 15.25 -18.14
N VAL A 257 -27.11 14.42 -19.10
CA VAL A 257 -27.81 13.15 -18.93
C VAL A 257 -27.19 12.28 -17.83
N ALA A 258 -27.98 11.97 -16.80
CA ALA A 258 -27.67 10.92 -15.84
C ALA A 258 -27.79 9.55 -16.53
N ALA A 259 -26.76 9.17 -17.27
CA ALA A 259 -26.45 7.76 -17.41
C ALA A 259 -26.14 7.26 -16.00
N ALA A 260 -26.86 6.24 -15.52
CA ALA A 260 -26.49 5.54 -14.32
C ALA A 260 -25.17 4.82 -14.58
N SER A 261 -24.05 5.49 -14.30
CA SER A 261 -22.74 4.85 -14.27
C SER A 261 -22.84 3.72 -13.26
N ALA A 262 -22.82 2.48 -13.75
CA ALA A 262 -22.47 1.34 -12.94
C ALA A 262 -21.19 1.69 -12.16
N PRO A 263 -20.99 1.15 -10.94
CA PRO A 263 -19.72 1.32 -10.24
C PRO A 263 -18.60 0.98 -11.22
N VAL A 264 -17.63 1.88 -11.37
CA VAL A 264 -16.47 1.65 -12.24
C VAL A 264 -15.63 0.59 -11.56
N VAL A 265 -15.99 -0.68 -11.79
CA VAL A 265 -15.31 -1.82 -11.20
C VAL A 265 -13.90 -1.82 -11.77
N ASP A 266 -12.90 -1.70 -10.89
CA ASP A 266 -11.50 -1.73 -11.28
C ASP A 266 -11.25 -3.05 -12.06
N PRO A 267 -10.86 -3.00 -13.34
CA PRO A 267 -10.66 -4.22 -14.12
C PRO A 267 -9.49 -5.05 -13.61
N MET A 268 -8.52 -4.45 -12.89
CA MET A 268 -7.49 -5.21 -12.17
C MET A 268 -8.09 -6.02 -11.03
N ALA A 269 -8.90 -5.39 -10.16
CA ALA A 269 -9.58 -6.08 -9.06
C ALA A 269 -10.56 -7.16 -9.55
N SER A 270 -11.26 -6.90 -10.66
CA SER A 270 -12.16 -7.87 -11.31
C SER A 270 -11.40 -9.11 -11.81
N ALA A 271 -10.18 -8.92 -12.34
CA ALA A 271 -9.33 -10.01 -12.78
C ALA A 271 -8.74 -10.81 -11.60
N ASP A 272 -8.40 -10.15 -10.49
CA ASP A 272 -7.95 -10.82 -9.27
C ASP A 272 -9.10 -11.62 -8.62
N GLU A 273 -10.34 -11.10 -8.58
CA GLU A 273 -11.52 -11.86 -8.16
C GLU A 273 -11.76 -13.09 -9.06
N ALA A 274 -11.66 -12.93 -10.39
CA ALA A 274 -11.77 -14.04 -11.33
C ALA A 274 -10.68 -15.10 -11.10
N ARG A 275 -9.42 -14.72 -10.84
CA ARG A 275 -8.35 -15.65 -10.41
C ARG A 275 -8.74 -16.39 -9.12
N HIS A 276 -9.14 -15.67 -8.07
CA HIS A 276 -9.46 -16.25 -6.76
C HIS A 276 -10.68 -17.19 -6.81
N ALA A 277 -11.65 -16.91 -7.68
CA ALA A 277 -12.80 -17.77 -7.96
C ALA A 277 -12.48 -18.97 -8.88
N GLY A 278 -11.21 -19.23 -9.20
CA GLY A 278 -10.82 -20.35 -10.07
C GLY A 278 -11.17 -20.18 -11.55
N ARG A 279 -11.36 -18.94 -12.01
CA ARG A 279 -11.71 -18.57 -13.40
C ARG A 279 -10.56 -17.80 -14.11
N PRO A 280 -9.34 -18.35 -14.21
CA PRO A 280 -8.19 -17.62 -14.75
C PRO A 280 -8.35 -17.20 -16.22
N ARG A 281 -9.16 -17.90 -17.03
CA ARG A 281 -9.45 -17.49 -18.42
C ARG A 281 -10.24 -16.19 -18.49
N GLU A 282 -11.16 -15.96 -17.55
CA GLU A 282 -11.94 -14.72 -17.49
C GLU A 282 -11.05 -13.54 -17.05
N ALA A 283 -10.14 -13.77 -16.10
CA ALA A 283 -9.10 -12.80 -15.75
C ALA A 283 -8.25 -12.40 -16.97
N VAL A 284 -7.90 -13.36 -17.85
CA VAL A 284 -7.19 -13.08 -19.11
C VAL A 284 -8.03 -12.20 -20.05
N GLU A 285 -9.33 -12.45 -20.19
CA GLU A 285 -10.21 -11.60 -21.03
C GLU A 285 -10.34 -10.17 -20.49
N ILE A 286 -10.43 -10.00 -19.16
CA ILE A 286 -10.55 -8.69 -18.52
C ILE A 286 -9.26 -7.89 -18.71
N LEU A 287 -8.11 -8.46 -18.37
CA LEU A 287 -6.81 -7.78 -18.52
C LEU A 287 -6.41 -7.58 -19.99
N GLY A 288 -6.80 -8.50 -20.88
CA GLY A 288 -6.59 -8.37 -22.32
C GLY A 288 -7.26 -7.12 -22.91
N LYS A 289 -8.44 -6.74 -22.40
CA LYS A 289 -9.14 -5.50 -22.78
C LYS A 289 -8.33 -4.26 -22.39
N LEU A 290 -7.79 -4.19 -21.17
CA LEU A 290 -6.92 -3.08 -20.74
C LEU A 290 -5.71 -2.89 -21.67
N VAL A 291 -5.02 -3.98 -22.01
CA VAL A 291 -3.85 -3.90 -22.91
C VAL A 291 -4.23 -3.52 -24.34
N ALA A 292 -5.38 -4.00 -24.83
CA ALA A 292 -5.89 -3.65 -26.16
C ALA A 292 -6.30 -2.17 -26.26
N GLN A 293 -6.93 -1.63 -25.21
CA GLN A 293 -7.39 -0.25 -25.12
C GLN A 293 -6.26 0.76 -24.82
N ARG A 294 -5.03 0.28 -24.55
CA ARG A 294 -3.87 1.09 -24.14
C ARG A 294 -4.15 1.90 -22.87
N ASP A 295 -4.87 1.29 -21.94
CA ASP A 295 -5.14 1.87 -20.62
C ASP A 295 -3.84 2.24 -19.88
N PRO A 296 -3.80 3.26 -19.00
CA PRO A 296 -2.64 3.56 -18.15
C PRO A 296 -2.10 2.35 -17.34
N GLN A 297 -2.96 1.39 -16.98
CA GLN A 297 -2.59 0.16 -16.30
C GLN A 297 -2.05 -0.94 -17.25
N ALA A 298 -2.03 -0.75 -18.57
CA ALA A 298 -1.70 -1.79 -19.56
C ALA A 298 -0.35 -2.49 -19.34
N ALA A 299 0.68 -1.78 -18.86
CA ALA A 299 1.97 -2.40 -18.54
C ALA A 299 1.86 -3.39 -17.37
N LEU A 300 1.07 -3.05 -16.33
CA LEU A 300 0.82 -3.91 -15.18
C LEU A 300 -0.14 -5.06 -15.54
N ALA A 301 -1.18 -4.78 -16.32
CA ALA A 301 -2.10 -5.79 -16.84
C ALA A 301 -1.37 -6.85 -17.68
N ALA A 302 -0.43 -6.44 -18.55
CA ALA A 302 0.42 -7.36 -19.31
C ALA A 302 1.34 -8.20 -18.41
N PHE A 303 1.87 -7.63 -17.31
CA PHE A 303 2.66 -8.40 -16.33
C PHE A 303 1.80 -9.41 -15.56
N THR A 304 0.59 -9.04 -15.16
CA THR A 304 -0.36 -9.95 -14.49
C THR A 304 -0.84 -11.06 -15.43
N LEU A 305 -1.08 -10.75 -16.72
CA LEU A 305 -1.33 -11.76 -17.76
C LEU A 305 -0.17 -12.77 -17.87
N GLY A 306 1.08 -12.29 -17.87
CA GLY A 306 2.26 -13.15 -17.85
C GLY A 306 2.27 -14.11 -16.65
N LYS A 307 1.89 -13.63 -15.46
CA LYS A 307 1.73 -14.48 -14.27
C LYS A 307 0.60 -15.50 -14.42
N ILE A 308 -0.59 -15.10 -14.87
CA ILE A 308 -1.73 -16.02 -15.04
C ILE A 308 -1.36 -17.15 -16.02
N HIS A 309 -0.75 -16.81 -17.16
CA HIS A 309 -0.32 -17.82 -18.12
C HIS A 309 0.76 -18.76 -17.57
N ALA A 310 1.75 -18.25 -16.81
CA ALA A 310 2.83 -19.08 -16.27
C ALA A 310 2.44 -19.92 -15.05
N ASP A 311 1.58 -19.38 -14.18
CA ASP A 311 1.35 -19.88 -12.82
C ASP A 311 -0.02 -20.60 -12.69
N ASP A 312 -1.06 -20.17 -13.43
CA ASP A 312 -2.41 -20.76 -13.35
C ASP A 312 -2.77 -21.64 -14.56
N LEU A 313 -2.26 -21.31 -15.75
CA LEU A 313 -2.60 -21.98 -17.02
C LEU A 313 -1.50 -22.92 -17.54
N ASP A 314 -0.32 -22.91 -16.90
CA ASP A 314 0.91 -23.61 -17.30
C ASP A 314 1.27 -23.48 -18.79
N ASP A 315 1.08 -22.27 -19.33
CA ASP A 315 1.46 -21.87 -20.69
C ASP A 315 2.70 -20.94 -20.65
N PRO A 316 3.92 -21.50 -20.58
CA PRO A 316 5.14 -20.71 -20.51
C PRO A 316 5.44 -19.95 -21.81
N SER A 317 4.89 -20.34 -22.97
CA SER A 317 5.14 -19.61 -24.22
C SER A 317 4.43 -18.26 -24.20
N THR A 318 3.12 -18.28 -23.99
CA THR A 318 2.31 -17.06 -23.96
C THR A 318 2.67 -16.19 -22.75
N ALA A 319 3.05 -16.80 -21.62
CA ALA A 319 3.57 -16.06 -20.48
C ALA A 319 4.82 -15.24 -20.81
N GLY A 320 5.79 -15.83 -21.53
CA GLY A 320 7.01 -15.15 -21.95
C GLY A 320 6.72 -13.94 -22.85
N ASP A 321 5.80 -14.10 -23.80
CA ASP A 321 5.39 -13.03 -24.70
C ASP A 321 4.65 -11.89 -23.96
N TRP A 322 3.84 -12.20 -22.94
CA TRP A 322 3.22 -11.19 -22.07
C TRP A 322 4.23 -10.44 -21.20
N PHE A 323 5.21 -11.12 -20.60
CA PHE A 323 6.27 -10.46 -19.83
C PHE A 323 7.14 -9.56 -20.72
N ASP A 324 7.49 -9.99 -21.94
CA ASP A 324 8.26 -9.19 -22.91
C ASP A 324 7.44 -8.00 -23.45
N ARG A 325 6.11 -8.15 -23.58
CA ARG A 325 5.21 -7.04 -23.88
C ARG A 325 5.12 -6.06 -22.70
N ALA A 326 5.09 -6.53 -21.47
CA ALA A 326 5.03 -5.68 -20.28
C ALA A 326 6.28 -4.80 -20.12
N THR A 327 7.48 -5.34 -20.37
CA THR A 327 8.71 -4.53 -20.36
C THR A 327 8.69 -3.46 -21.45
N LYS A 328 8.24 -3.80 -22.67
CA LYS A 328 8.05 -2.85 -23.79
C LYS A 328 7.00 -1.77 -23.53
N LEU A 329 5.98 -2.04 -22.70
CA LEU A 329 4.95 -1.07 -22.30
C LEU A 329 5.41 -0.11 -21.19
N GLY A 330 6.60 -0.30 -20.62
CA GLY A 330 7.15 0.62 -19.60
C GLY A 330 6.74 0.29 -18.17
N LEU A 331 6.96 -0.95 -17.73
CA LEU A 331 6.78 -1.34 -16.32
C LEU A 331 7.56 -0.42 -15.34
N PRO A 332 7.07 -0.24 -14.09
CA PRO A 332 7.84 0.42 -13.02
C PRO A 332 9.19 -0.27 -12.80
N GLY A 333 10.26 0.51 -12.58
CA GLY A 333 11.64 0.00 -12.49
C GLY A 333 11.86 -1.15 -11.52
N ALA A 334 11.12 -1.18 -10.39
CA ALA A 334 11.16 -2.26 -9.41
C ALA A 334 10.72 -3.64 -9.96
N LEU A 335 9.90 -3.67 -11.02
CA LEU A 335 9.38 -4.88 -11.67
C LEU A 335 10.10 -5.22 -12.98
N GLN A 336 10.76 -4.26 -13.63
CA GLN A 336 11.40 -4.47 -14.95
C GLN A 336 12.43 -5.60 -14.92
N GLU A 337 13.22 -5.70 -13.86
CA GLU A 337 14.25 -6.73 -13.71
C GLU A 337 13.64 -8.13 -13.57
N ASP A 338 12.67 -8.30 -12.66
CA ASP A 338 12.03 -9.61 -12.46
C ASP A 338 11.28 -10.04 -13.72
N ALA A 339 10.50 -9.14 -14.33
CA ALA A 339 9.81 -9.38 -15.59
C ALA A 339 10.79 -9.83 -16.68
N SER A 340 11.90 -9.11 -16.87
CA SER A 340 12.93 -9.46 -17.86
C SER A 340 13.58 -10.83 -17.56
N SER A 341 13.71 -11.21 -16.28
CA SER A 341 14.19 -12.54 -15.91
C SER A 341 13.14 -13.64 -16.16
N ARG A 342 11.85 -13.35 -15.92
CA ARG A 342 10.73 -14.27 -16.22
C ARG A 342 10.59 -14.50 -17.73
N VAL A 343 10.85 -13.52 -18.60
CA VAL A 343 10.90 -13.74 -20.06
C VAL A 343 11.86 -14.87 -20.43
N VAL A 344 13.10 -14.85 -19.91
CA VAL A 344 14.12 -15.87 -20.20
C VAL A 344 13.69 -17.24 -19.70
N GLU A 345 13.20 -17.31 -18.46
CA GLU A 345 12.71 -18.55 -17.84
C GLU A 345 11.51 -19.15 -18.61
N CYS A 346 10.53 -18.32 -18.98
CA CYS A 346 9.35 -18.73 -19.72
C CYS A 346 9.71 -19.25 -21.13
N TYR A 347 10.55 -18.54 -21.89
CA TYR A 347 11.00 -19.02 -23.20
C TYR A 347 11.86 -20.29 -23.11
N ALA A 348 12.69 -20.43 -22.08
CA ALA A 348 13.45 -21.66 -21.86
C ALA A 348 12.53 -22.85 -21.50
N ARG A 349 11.53 -22.65 -20.63
CA ARG A 349 10.48 -23.66 -20.32
C ARG A 349 9.66 -24.04 -21.56
N ALA A 350 9.39 -23.09 -22.44
CA ALA A 350 8.69 -23.29 -23.71
C ALA A 350 9.56 -23.88 -24.85
N ALA A 351 10.81 -24.29 -24.56
CA ALA A 351 11.80 -24.76 -25.53
C ALA A 351 12.14 -23.77 -26.67
N ARG A 352 11.79 -22.48 -26.54
CA ARG A 352 12.09 -21.39 -27.49
C ARG A 352 13.52 -20.89 -27.26
N LYS A 353 14.50 -21.74 -27.55
CA LYS A 353 15.92 -21.54 -27.15
C LYS A 353 16.53 -20.25 -27.68
N ASP A 354 16.22 -19.84 -28.90
CA ASP A 354 16.83 -18.64 -29.48
C ASP A 354 16.19 -17.36 -28.95
N ASP A 355 14.88 -17.37 -28.66
CA ASP A 355 14.21 -16.28 -27.93
C ASP A 355 14.73 -16.16 -26.49
N ALA A 356 14.95 -17.29 -25.80
CA ALA A 356 15.53 -17.32 -24.46
C ALA A 356 16.95 -16.74 -24.43
N LYS A 357 17.81 -17.09 -25.39
CA LYS A 357 19.15 -16.50 -25.55
C LYS A 357 19.07 -15.01 -25.85
N ALA A 358 18.21 -14.60 -26.77
CA ALA A 358 18.03 -13.19 -27.13
C ALA A 358 17.53 -12.36 -25.94
N ALA A 359 16.58 -12.88 -25.16
CA ALA A 359 16.10 -12.27 -23.93
C ALA A 359 17.19 -12.20 -22.85
N ALA A 360 18.03 -13.24 -22.72
CA ALA A 360 19.14 -13.25 -21.77
C ALA A 360 20.25 -12.25 -22.12
N ILE A 361 20.48 -11.97 -23.41
CA ILE A 361 21.36 -10.89 -23.86
C ILE A 361 20.75 -9.54 -23.45
N ARG A 362 19.48 -9.27 -23.80
CA ARG A 362 18.78 -8.03 -23.40
C ARG A 362 18.81 -7.81 -21.88
N TYR A 363 18.54 -8.86 -21.10
CA TYR A 363 18.61 -8.82 -19.64
C TYR A 363 19.99 -8.38 -19.14
N ARG A 364 21.08 -8.93 -19.70
CA ARG A 364 22.46 -8.61 -19.28
C ARG A 364 22.88 -7.20 -19.68
N GLU A 365 22.35 -6.67 -20.78
CA GLU A 365 22.59 -5.29 -21.23
C GLU A 365 21.84 -4.29 -20.36
N SER A 366 20.58 -4.57 -20.02
CA SER A 366 19.74 -3.71 -19.16
C SER A 366 20.08 -3.80 -17.67
N PHE A 367 20.53 -4.97 -17.19
CA PHE A 367 20.85 -5.23 -15.78
C PHE A 367 22.24 -5.87 -15.61
N PRO A 368 23.35 -5.15 -15.90
CA PRO A 368 24.72 -5.72 -15.85
C PRO A 368 25.18 -6.18 -14.46
N GLN A 369 24.49 -5.75 -13.40
CA GLN A 369 24.68 -6.17 -12.00
C GLN A 369 23.37 -6.69 -11.38
N GLY A 370 22.46 -7.22 -12.20
CA GLY A 370 21.15 -7.70 -11.77
C GLY A 370 21.21 -8.88 -10.80
N ARG A 371 20.30 -8.86 -9.82
CA ARG A 371 20.06 -9.89 -8.79
C ARG A 371 19.75 -11.27 -9.39
N HIS A 372 19.18 -11.31 -10.60
CA HIS A 372 18.81 -12.57 -11.27
C HIS A 372 19.82 -13.04 -12.33
N LEU A 373 21.01 -12.44 -12.45
CA LEU A 373 22.01 -12.79 -13.47
C LEU A 373 22.36 -14.28 -13.51
N GLU A 374 22.61 -14.91 -12.35
CA GLU A 374 22.94 -16.35 -12.31
C GLU A 374 21.75 -17.23 -12.74
N ARG A 375 20.52 -16.88 -12.29
CA ARG A 375 19.29 -17.57 -12.73
C ARG A 375 19.08 -17.45 -14.24
N VAL A 376 19.30 -16.26 -14.80
CA VAL A 376 19.18 -15.99 -16.24
C VAL A 376 20.23 -16.78 -17.05
N ARG A 377 21.47 -16.87 -16.56
CA ARG A 377 22.52 -17.70 -17.20
C ARG A 377 22.14 -19.19 -17.18
N ALA A 378 21.63 -19.69 -16.06
CA ALA A 378 21.23 -21.09 -15.92
C ALA A 378 20.07 -21.47 -16.87
N TRP A 379 19.07 -20.58 -17.02
CA TRP A 379 17.97 -20.80 -17.96
C TRP A 379 18.39 -20.68 -19.43
N ALA A 380 19.24 -19.71 -19.80
CA ALA A 380 19.69 -19.53 -21.17
C ALA A 380 20.65 -20.61 -21.68
N ALA A 381 21.14 -21.47 -20.77
CA ALA A 381 22.00 -22.62 -21.08
C ALA A 381 21.22 -23.94 -21.31
N ARG A 382 19.89 -23.94 -21.09
CA ARG A 382 19.01 -25.11 -21.31
C ARG A 382 18.54 -25.21 -22.76
#